data_AF-A0A059LE84-F1
#
_entry.id   AF-A0A059LE84-F1
#
_cell.length_a   1.000
_cell.length_b   1.000
_cell.length_c   1.000
_cell.angle_alpha   90.00
_cell.angle_beta   90.00
_cell.angle_gamma   90.00
#
_symmetry.space_group_name_H-M   'P 1'
#
loop_
_entity.id
_entity.type
_entity.pdbx_description
1 polymer ?
#
loop_
_entity_poly.entity_id
_entity_poly.type
_entity_poly.pdbx_seq_one_letter_code
_entity_poly.pdbx_strand_id
1 'polypeptide(L)'
;MLRVALFSPAKPASNTAHPSPSSPPSSRDMTGFVLGLLSIGFWIVAQVPQMITNYRRQAADALSAWFLAEWLLGDTFNLLGCLLKGDQLPTVVITAQYFVCIDTVLLLQYMYYSGLQRRRERTYSLRHRHGH
;
A
#
# COMPACT_ATOMS: atom_id res chain seq x y z
N MET A 1 -5.23 2.53 1.67
CA MET A 1 -6.44 3.30 2.10
C MET A 1 -7.76 2.52 2.01
N LEU A 2 -8.34 2.23 0.83
CA LEU A 2 -9.66 1.57 0.71
C LEU A 2 -9.63 0.02 0.67
N ARG A 3 -8.46 -0.63 0.80
CA ARG A 3 -8.32 -2.07 0.49
C ARG A 3 -8.09 -3.02 1.67
N VAL A 4 -7.76 -2.54 2.87
CA VAL A 4 -7.56 -3.43 4.04
C VAL A 4 -8.66 -3.25 5.12
N ALA A 5 -9.37 -2.12 5.13
CA ALA A 5 -10.49 -1.90 6.04
C ALA A 5 -11.69 -2.85 5.78
N LEU A 6 -11.75 -3.51 4.62
CA LEU A 6 -12.75 -4.53 4.30
C LEU A 6 -12.39 -5.93 4.83
N PHE A 7 -11.19 -6.12 5.41
CA PHE A 7 -10.69 -7.43 5.83
C PHE A 7 -10.76 -7.69 7.35
N SER A 8 -11.57 -6.91 8.06
CA SER A 8 -12.02 -7.28 9.39
C SER A 8 -13.51 -7.59 9.30
N PRO A 9 -13.94 -8.86 9.44
CA PRO A 9 -15.31 -9.07 9.88
C PRO A 9 -15.43 -8.29 11.19
N ALA A 10 -16.36 -7.34 11.25
CA ALA A 10 -16.74 -6.76 12.52
C ALA A 10 -17.15 -7.93 13.41
N LYS A 11 -16.54 -8.09 14.57
CA LYS A 11 -17.14 -8.88 15.64
C LYS A 11 -18.46 -8.18 15.93
N PRO A 12 -19.63 -8.80 15.68
CA PRO A 12 -20.88 -8.08 15.74
C PRO A 12 -21.09 -7.55 17.15
N ALA A 13 -21.15 -6.22 17.28
CA ALA A 13 -21.64 -5.58 18.47
C ALA A 13 -23.10 -5.98 18.63
N SER A 14 -23.39 -6.65 19.74
CA SER A 14 -24.74 -6.94 20.19
C SER A 14 -25.59 -5.67 20.15
N ASN A 15 -26.76 -5.76 19.50
CA ASN A 15 -27.83 -4.77 19.37
C ASN A 15 -27.76 -3.79 18.19
N THR A 16 -28.21 -4.26 17.02
CA THR A 16 -29.36 -3.68 16.28
C THR A 16 -29.81 -4.65 15.19
N ALA A 17 -31.07 -5.09 15.23
CA ALA A 17 -31.81 -5.81 14.18
C ALA A 17 -31.05 -6.95 13.46
N HIS A 18 -30.95 -8.11 14.13
CA HIS A 18 -30.35 -9.34 13.62
C HIS A 18 -31.27 -10.02 12.59
N PRO A 19 -30.88 -10.19 11.30
CA PRO A 19 -31.24 -11.41 10.60
C PRO A 19 -30.58 -12.58 11.35
N SER A 20 -31.34 -13.64 11.61
CA SER A 20 -30.93 -14.82 12.36
C SER A 20 -29.54 -15.34 11.91
N PRO A 21 -28.67 -15.79 12.84
CA PRO A 21 -27.30 -16.25 12.55
C PRO A 21 -27.21 -17.59 11.78
N SER A 22 -28.23 -17.95 11.00
CA SER A 22 -28.38 -19.24 10.30
C SER A 22 -28.49 -19.12 8.77
N SER A 23 -28.52 -17.91 8.20
CA SER A 23 -28.50 -17.76 6.74
C SER A 23 -27.06 -17.70 6.22
N PRO A 24 -26.65 -18.58 5.29
CA PRO A 24 -25.34 -18.50 4.67
C PRO A 24 -25.16 -17.13 4.00
N PRO A 25 -23.92 -16.61 3.92
CA PRO A 25 -23.63 -15.35 3.28
C PRO A 25 -24.25 -15.29 1.88
N SER A 26 -24.84 -14.15 1.53
CA SER A 26 -25.42 -13.93 0.21
C SER A 26 -24.39 -14.22 -0.88
N SER A 27 -24.82 -14.80 -2.00
CA SER A 27 -23.93 -15.05 -3.15
C SER A 27 -23.16 -13.79 -3.57
N ARG A 28 -23.78 -12.61 -3.45
CA ARG A 28 -23.14 -11.33 -3.75
C ARG A 28 -21.99 -11.00 -2.79
N ASP A 29 -22.15 -11.29 -1.50
CA ASP A 29 -21.13 -11.03 -0.48
C ASP A 29 -19.92 -11.95 -0.70
N MET A 30 -20.19 -13.21 -1.03
CA MET A 30 -19.14 -14.18 -1.36
C MET A 30 -18.38 -13.79 -2.63
N THR A 31 -19.08 -13.38 -3.68
CA THR A 31 -18.44 -12.90 -4.91
C THR A 31 -17.61 -11.65 -4.63
N GLY A 32 -18.13 -10.69 -3.88
CA GLY A 32 -17.39 -9.48 -3.50
C GLY A 32 -16.10 -9.79 -2.73
N PHE A 33 -16.17 -10.74 -1.79
CA PHE A 33 -15.02 -11.19 -1.03
C PHE A 33 -13.94 -11.84 -1.91
N VAL A 34 -14.33 -12.76 -2.80
CA VAL A 34 -13.39 -13.44 -3.71
C VAL A 34 -12.74 -12.45 -4.68
N LEU A 35 -13.52 -11.53 -5.25
CA LEU A 35 -12.99 -10.49 -6.13
C LEU A 35 -12.03 -9.55 -5.39
N GLY A 36 -12.33 -9.20 -4.13
CA GLY A 36 -11.44 -8.43 -3.28
C GLY A 36 -10.11 -9.15 -3.03
N LEU A 37 -10.14 -10.44 -2.72
CA LEU A 37 -8.94 -11.27 -2.55
C LEU A 37 -8.10 -11.35 -3.82
N LEU A 38 -8.72 -11.61 -4.97
CA LEU A 38 -8.02 -11.63 -6.26
C LEU A 38 -7.38 -10.28 -6.57
N SER A 39 -8.10 -9.18 -6.31
CA SER A 39 -7.58 -7.83 -6.52
C SER A 39 -6.34 -7.54 -5.67
N ILE A 40 -6.36 -7.95 -4.39
CA ILE A 40 -5.20 -7.81 -3.49
C ILE A 40 -4.03 -8.69 -3.98
N GLY A 41 -4.31 -9.93 -4.38
CA GLY A 41 -3.30 -10.83 -4.94
C GLY A 41 -2.59 -10.24 -6.16
N PHE A 42 -3.35 -9.72 -7.13
CA PHE A 42 -2.78 -9.04 -8.28
C PHE A 42 -1.96 -7.82 -7.90
N TRP A 43 -2.39 -7.06 -6.89
CA TRP A 43 -1.64 -5.89 -6.43
C TRP A 43 -0.29 -6.30 -5.84
N ILE A 44 -0.26 -7.29 -4.95
CA ILE A 44 1.00 -7.78 -4.35
C ILE A 44 2.00 -8.18 -5.44
N VAL A 45 1.54 -8.89 -6.46
CA VAL A 45 2.38 -9.30 -7.60
C VAL A 45 2.85 -8.09 -8.41
N ALA A 46 2.00 -7.09 -8.64
CA ALA A 46 2.32 -5.90 -9.42
C ALA A 46 3.36 -4.98 -8.77
N GLN A 47 3.53 -5.02 -7.44
CA GLN A 47 4.52 -4.18 -6.75
C GLN A 47 5.97 -4.63 -7.03
N VAL A 48 6.20 -5.93 -7.23
CA VAL A 48 7.54 -6.46 -7.53
C VAL A 48 8.12 -5.89 -8.84
N PRO A 49 7.44 -5.97 -10.01
CA PRO A 49 7.96 -5.39 -11.24
C PRO A 49 8.11 -3.88 -11.15
N GLN A 50 7.27 -3.18 -10.36
CA GLN A 50 7.45 -1.74 -10.11
C GLN A 50 8.77 -1.45 -9.40
N MET A 51 9.07 -2.16 -8.31
CA MET A 51 10.33 -1.98 -7.57
C MET A 51 11.56 -2.30 -8.43
N ILE A 52 11.50 -3.38 -9.22
CA ILE A 52 12.57 -3.74 -10.15
C ILE A 52 12.76 -2.65 -11.21
N THR A 53 11.67 -2.12 -11.75
CA THR A 53 11.73 -1.06 -12.76
C THR A 53 12.33 0.22 -12.19
N ASN A 54 11.92 0.63 -10.99
CA ASN A 54 12.51 1.77 -10.30
C ASN A 54 14.02 1.61 -10.10
N TYR A 55 14.44 0.41 -9.67
CA TYR A 55 15.85 0.09 -9.50
C TYR A 55 16.61 0.13 -10.84
N ARG A 56 16.07 -0.49 -11.90
CA ARG A 56 16.73 -0.52 -13.22
C ARG A 56 16.81 0.85 -13.88
N ARG A 57 15.76 1.66 -13.77
CA ARG A 57 15.72 3.03 -14.35
C ARG A 57 16.49 4.04 -13.51
N GLN A 58 16.81 3.71 -12.26
CA GLN A 58 17.39 4.64 -11.28
C GLN A 58 16.53 5.91 -11.14
N ALA A 59 15.21 5.73 -11.28
CA ALA A 59 14.19 6.76 -11.23
C ALA A 59 12.87 6.12 -10.77
N ALA A 60 12.12 6.80 -9.92
CA ALA A 60 10.83 6.33 -9.40
C ALA A 60 9.73 7.37 -9.66
N ASP A 61 9.69 7.87 -10.89
CA ASP A 61 8.77 8.89 -11.40
C ASP A 61 7.37 8.36 -11.77
N ALA A 62 7.18 7.04 -11.75
CA ALA A 62 5.93 6.40 -12.15
C ALA A 62 4.73 6.69 -11.22
N LEU A 63 5.01 7.04 -9.95
CA LEU A 63 3.99 7.36 -8.94
C LEU A 63 4.34 8.67 -8.22
N SER A 64 3.31 9.43 -7.86
CA SER A 64 3.48 10.68 -7.10
C SER A 64 3.97 10.40 -5.68
N ALA A 65 4.96 11.17 -5.22
CA ALA A 65 5.46 11.06 -3.85
C ALA A 65 4.43 11.41 -2.79
N TRP A 66 3.57 12.39 -3.06
CA TRP A 66 2.48 12.72 -2.15
C TRP A 66 1.54 11.54 -1.99
N PHE A 67 1.20 10.91 -3.10
CA PHE A 67 0.34 9.73 -3.10
C PHE A 67 0.94 8.53 -2.35
N LEU A 68 2.25 8.29 -2.53
CA LEU A 68 3.00 7.28 -1.77
C LEU A 68 3.04 7.59 -0.27
N ALA A 69 3.21 8.86 0.10
CA ALA A 69 3.20 9.28 1.51
C ALA A 69 1.84 9.03 2.15
N GLU A 70 0.75 9.35 1.44
CA GLU A 70 -0.59 9.07 1.95
C GLU A 70 -0.82 7.57 2.07
N TRP A 71 -0.44 6.76 1.07
CA TRP A 71 -0.52 5.31 1.19
C TRP A 71 0.20 4.76 2.42
N LEU A 72 1.46 5.16 2.61
CA LEU A 72 2.24 4.75 3.77
C LEU A 72 1.56 5.13 5.09
N LEU A 73 1.01 6.35 5.18
CA LEU A 73 0.29 6.82 6.36
C LEU A 73 -0.94 5.94 6.65
N GLY A 74 -1.73 5.64 5.62
CA GLY A 74 -2.92 4.80 5.75
C GLY A 74 -2.61 3.38 6.16
N ASP A 75 -1.58 2.79 5.55
CA ASP A 75 -1.22 1.40 5.80
C ASP A 75 -0.52 1.28 7.16
N THR A 76 0.15 2.33 7.63
CA THR A 76 0.65 2.42 9.01
C THR A 76 -0.49 2.46 10.02
N PHE A 77 -1.51 3.30 9.80
CA PHE A 77 -2.70 3.31 10.66
C PHE A 77 -3.48 1.99 10.59
N ASN A 78 -3.49 1.33 9.44
CA ASN A 78 -4.09 0.01 9.29
C ASN A 78 -3.39 -1.04 10.15
N LEU A 79 -2.05 -1.10 10.08
CA LEU A 79 -1.26 -2.00 10.92
C LEU A 79 -1.44 -1.69 12.40
N LEU A 80 -1.39 -0.41 12.78
CA LEU A 80 -1.61 0.00 14.16
C LEU A 80 -2.99 -0.44 14.67
N GLY A 81 -4.04 -0.27 13.86
CA GLY A 81 -5.39 -0.75 14.19
C GLY A 81 -5.45 -2.27 14.40
N CYS A 82 -4.70 -3.05 13.62
CA CYS A 82 -4.61 -4.50 13.80
C CYS A 82 -3.89 -4.87 15.12
N LEU A 83 -2.80 -4.18 15.42
CA LEU A 83 -2.03 -4.39 16.66
C LEU A 83 -2.82 -4.00 17.91
N LEU A 84 -3.57 -2.89 17.84
CA LEU A 84 -4.40 -2.41 18.94
C LEU A 84 -5.59 -3.31 19.24
N LYS A 85 -6.19 -3.96 18.23
CA LYS A 85 -7.28 -4.93 18.45
C LYS A 85 -6.79 -6.21 19.12
N GLY A 86 -5.58 -6.67 18.81
CA GLY A 86 -4.94 -7.82 19.44
C GLY A 86 -5.55 -9.20 19.10
N ASP A 87 -6.74 -9.27 18.50
CA ASP A 87 -7.45 -10.52 18.15
C ASP A 87 -7.66 -10.73 16.63
N GLN A 88 -6.95 -9.96 15.80
CA GLN A 88 -7.05 -10.07 14.35
C GLN A 88 -6.34 -11.33 13.81
N LEU A 89 -6.88 -11.91 12.72
CA LEU A 89 -6.25 -13.03 12.04
C LEU A 89 -4.78 -12.74 11.66
N PRO A 90 -3.84 -13.68 11.87
CA PRO A 90 -2.43 -13.49 11.52
C PRO A 90 -2.19 -13.06 10.08
N THR A 91 -2.99 -13.56 9.15
CA THR A 91 -2.91 -13.22 7.72
C THR A 91 -3.12 -11.72 7.47
N VAL A 92 -4.10 -11.11 8.16
CA VAL A 92 -4.40 -9.68 8.03
C VAL A 92 -3.24 -8.82 8.56
N VAL A 93 -2.68 -9.20 9.71
CA VAL A 93 -1.53 -8.50 10.31
C VAL A 93 -0.30 -8.59 9.40
N ILE A 94 -0.01 -9.79 8.88
CA ILE A 94 1.12 -10.00 7.95
C ILE A 94 0.93 -9.18 6.66
N THR A 95 -0.28 -9.15 6.08
CA THR A 95 -0.56 -8.35 4.88
C THR A 95 -0.43 -6.85 5.16
N ALA A 96 -0.91 -6.35 6.29
CA ALA A 96 -0.74 -4.95 6.67
C ALA A 96 0.74 -4.57 6.84
N GLN A 97 1.51 -5.43 7.52
CA GLN A 97 2.96 -5.25 7.66
C GLN A 97 3.67 -5.25 6.30
N TYR A 98 3.28 -6.14 5.38
CA TYR A 98 3.82 -6.20 4.02
C TYR A 98 3.63 -4.88 3.27
N PHE A 99 2.41 -4.31 3.29
CA PHE A 99 2.14 -3.05 2.59
C PHE A 99 2.96 -1.88 3.15
N VAL A 100 3.05 -1.74 4.49
CA VAL A 100 3.91 -0.72 5.12
C VAL A 100 5.36 -0.86 4.67
N CYS A 101 5.89 -2.08 4.61
CA CYS A 101 7.25 -2.33 4.14
C CYS A 101 7.44 -1.92 2.68
N ILE A 102 6.53 -2.33 1.78
CA ILE A 102 6.61 -2.00 0.36
C ILE A 102 6.54 -0.49 0.12
N ASP A 103 5.60 0.19 0.77
CA ASP A 103 5.41 1.64 0.59
C ASP A 103 6.62 2.42 1.12
N THR A 104 7.20 1.97 2.23
CA THR A 104 8.47 2.53 2.75
C THR A 104 9.59 2.37 1.74
N VAL A 105 9.76 1.17 1.15
CA VAL A 105 10.79 0.91 0.14
C VAL A 105 10.59 1.78 -1.11
N LEU A 106 9.36 1.88 -1.61
CA LEU A 106 9.02 2.70 -2.78
C LEU A 106 9.26 4.19 -2.51
N LEU A 107 8.88 4.69 -1.33
CA LEU A 107 9.12 6.07 -0.95
C LEU A 107 10.61 6.36 -0.79
N LEU A 108 11.39 5.43 -0.21
CA LEU A 108 12.85 5.55 -0.13
C LEU A 108 13.50 5.55 -1.52
N GLN A 109 13.07 4.68 -2.43
CA GLN A 109 13.51 4.69 -3.83
C GLN A 109 13.22 6.05 -4.47
N TYR A 110 12.01 6.59 -4.29
CA TYR A 110 11.64 7.93 -4.77
C TYR A 110 12.58 9.00 -4.24
N MET A 111 12.77 9.07 -2.92
CA MET A 111 13.59 10.10 -2.28
C MET A 111 15.05 10.02 -2.73
N TYR A 112 15.60 8.80 -2.80
CA TYR A 112 16.98 8.57 -3.21
C TYR A 112 17.22 9.00 -4.67
N TYR A 113 16.39 8.51 -5.61
CA TYR A 113 16.56 8.81 -7.02
C TYR A 113 16.23 10.25 -7.37
N SER A 114 15.20 10.85 -6.74
CA SER A 114 14.89 12.26 -6.90
C SER A 114 16.02 13.16 -6.40
N GLY A 115 16.64 12.80 -5.27
CA GLY A 115 17.82 13.50 -4.75
C GLY A 115 19.02 13.40 -5.70
N LEU A 116 19.28 12.21 -6.25
CA LEU A 116 20.36 11.99 -7.21
C LEU A 116 20.15 12.77 -8.51
N GLN A 117 18.93 12.80 -9.03
CA GLN A 117 18.60 13.51 -10.27
C GLN A 117 18.76 15.03 -10.10
N ARG A 118 18.26 15.59 -9.00
CA ARG A 118 18.48 17.00 -8.64
C ARG A 118 19.96 17.36 -8.54
N ARG A 119 20.80 16.46 -8.00
CA ARG A 119 22.26 16.67 -7.94
C ARG A 119 22.90 16.67 -9.33
N ARG A 120 22.50 15.74 -10.21
CA ARG A 120 23.00 15.68 -11.59
C ARG A 120 22.66 16.96 -12.36
N GLU A 121 21.41 17.43 -12.28
CA GLU A 121 20.95 18.68 -12.93
C GLU A 121 21.72 19.92 -12.46
N ARG A 122 22.01 20.03 -11.15
CA ARG A 122 22.87 21.10 -10.62
C ARG A 122 24.28 21.06 -11.21
N THR A 123 24.89 19.89 -11.34
CA THR A 123 26.23 19.79 -11.93
C THR A 123 26.23 20.16 -13.42
N TYR A 124 25.23 19.75 -14.18
CA TYR A 124 25.09 20.13 -15.59
C TYR A 124 24.90 21.64 -15.76
N SER A 125 24.03 22.27 -14.96
CA SER A 125 23.80 23.73 -15.04
C SER A 125 25.03 24.55 -14.67
N LEU A 126 25.85 24.10 -13.70
CA LEU A 126 27.12 24.76 -13.37
C LEU A 126 28.15 24.67 -14.51
N ARG A 127 28.27 23.51 -15.15
CA ARG A 127 29.19 23.33 -16.30
C ARG A 127 28.81 24.21 -17.48
N HIS A 128 27.52 24.35 -17.77
CA HIS A 128 27.05 25.20 -18.86
C HIS A 128 27.27 26.69 -18.58
N ARG A 129 27.18 27.13 -17.31
CA ARG A 129 27.43 28.53 -16.94
C ARG A 129 28.89 28.96 -17.08
N HIS A 130 29.85 28.05 -16.90
CA HIS A 130 31.29 28.35 -17.02
C HIS A 130 31.84 28.11 -18.43
N GLY A 131 31.03 27.58 -19.35
CA GLY A 131 31.40 27.39 -20.76
C GLY A 131 31.08 28.58 -21.67
N HIS A 132 30.60 29.70 -21.10
CA HIS A 132 30.37 30.99 -21.76
C HIS A 132 31.30 32.04 -21.16
#